data_AF-A0A0B3AU90-F1
#
_entry.id   AF-A0A0B3AU90-F1
#
_cell.length_a   1.000
_cell.length_b   1.000
_cell.length_c   1.000
_cell.angle_alpha   90.00
_cell.angle_beta   90.00
_cell.angle_gamma   90.00
#
_symmetry.space_group_name_H-M   'P 1'
#
loop_
_entity.id
_entity.type
_entity.pdbx_description
1 polymer ?
#
loop_
_entity_poly.entity_id
_entity_poly.type
_entity_poly.pdbx_seq_one_letter_code
_entity_poly.pdbx_strand_id
1 'polypeptide(L)'
;NLSKIICDADLDNLGKKNFFIKSNLLRFELEKQGKILPLKEFYQNQINLLKSHKYFTNSANKLYGKQKEKNLQELKERLKKE
;
A
#
# COMPACT_ATOMS: atom_id res chain seq x y z
N ASN A 1 -7.51 -14.81 -17.00
CA ASN A 1 -8.57 -13.81 -17.19
C ASN A 1 -7.92 -12.44 -17.13
N LEU A 2 -8.10 -11.60 -18.16
CA LEU A 2 -7.50 -10.28 -18.31
C LEU A 2 -7.87 -9.33 -17.16
N SER A 3 -9.10 -9.41 -16.64
CA SER A 3 -9.55 -8.56 -15.53
C SER A 3 -8.67 -8.67 -14.28
N LYS A 4 -8.18 -9.88 -13.98
CA LYS A 4 -7.25 -10.14 -12.87
C LYS A 4 -5.90 -9.46 -13.08
N ILE A 5 -5.41 -9.43 -14.33
CA ILE A 5 -4.15 -8.79 -14.70
C ILE A 5 -4.28 -7.27 -14.56
N ILE A 6 -5.41 -6.71 -15.01
CA ILE A 6 -5.69 -5.26 -14.89
C ILE A 6 -5.78 -4.86 -13.41
N CYS A 7 -6.48 -5.64 -12.59
CA CYS A 7 -6.60 -5.37 -11.15
C CYS A 7 -5.24 -5.45 -10.44
N ASP A 8 -4.42 -6.45 -10.77
CA ASP A 8 -3.06 -6.57 -10.23
C ASP A 8 -2.17 -5.38 -10.65
N ALA A 9 -2.33 -4.86 -11.87
CA ALA A 9 -1.56 -3.72 -12.37
C ALA A 9 -1.95 -2.39 -11.69
N ASP A 10 -3.24 -2.18 -11.42
CA ASP A 10 -3.73 -0.98 -10.72
C ASP A 10 -3.21 -0.90 -9.27
N LEU A 11 -3.09 -2.06 -8.61
CA LEU A 11 -2.69 -2.17 -7.20
C LEU A 11 -1.23 -2.62 -7.00
N ASP A 12 -0.42 -2.58 -8.07
CA ASP A 12 0.98 -3.04 -8.02
C ASP A 12 1.86 -2.22 -7.07
N ASN A 13 1.51 -0.95 -6.87
CA ASN A 13 2.22 -0.01 -6.00
C ASN A 13 2.34 -0.52 -4.55
N LEU A 14 1.40 -1.35 -4.10
CA LEU A 14 1.42 -1.95 -2.76
C LEU A 14 2.65 -2.83 -2.52
N GLY A 15 3.20 -3.45 -3.57
CA GLY A 15 4.40 -4.28 -3.51
C GLY A 15 5.60 -3.70 -4.23
N LYS A 16 5.65 -2.39 -4.48
CA LYS A 16 6.85 -1.72 -5.00
C LYS A 16 7.71 -1.17 -3.85
N LYS A 17 9.00 -0.98 -4.13
CA LYS A 17 9.96 -0.38 -3.18
C LYS A 17 9.68 1.10 -2.88
N ASN A 18 9.08 1.82 -3.83
CA ASN A 18 8.71 3.23 -3.69
C ASN A 18 7.32 3.42 -3.05
N PHE A 19 6.75 2.38 -2.43
CA PHE A 19 5.44 2.42 -1.78
C PHE A 19 5.30 3.60 -0.83
N PHE A 20 6.28 3.84 0.06
CA PHE A 20 6.21 4.94 1.03
C PHE A 20 6.24 6.32 0.38
N ILE A 21 6.99 6.49 -0.70
CA ILE A 21 7.02 7.75 -1.46
C ILE A 21 5.64 8.02 -2.05
N LYS A 22 5.03 7.03 -2.71
CA LYS A 22 3.69 7.14 -3.29
C LYS A 22 2.61 7.33 -2.22
N SER A 23 2.70 6.62 -1.10
CA SER A 23 1.76 6.74 0.02
C SER A 23 1.79 8.14 0.64
N ASN A 24 2.98 8.72 0.82
CA ASN A 24 3.12 10.08 1.34
C ASN A 24 2.61 11.15 0.35
N LEU A 25 2.84 10.96 -0.95
CA LEU A 25 2.28 11.84 -1.98
C LEU A 25 0.74 11.80 -1.96
N LEU A 26 0.15 10.60 -1.86
CA LEU A 26 -1.30 10.44 -1.72
C LEU A 26 -1.82 11.14 -0.46
N ARG A 27 -1.14 11.01 0.68
CA ARG A 27 -1.52 11.71 1.91
C ARG A 27 -1.51 13.23 1.72
N PHE A 28 -0.48 13.77 1.09
CA PHE A 28 -0.38 15.19 0.81
C PHE A 28 -1.48 15.68 -0.15
N GLU A 29 -1.83 14.89 -1.16
CA GLU A 29 -2.96 15.17 -2.05
C GLU A 29 -4.30 15.19 -1.29
N LEU A 30 -4.52 14.24 -0.37
CA LEU A 30 -5.72 14.22 0.49
C LEU A 30 -5.79 15.44 1.40
N GLU A 31 -4.66 15.82 2.02
CA GLU A 31 -4.58 17.02 2.86
C GLU A 31 -4.92 18.28 2.05
N LYS A 32 -4.43 18.40 0.81
CA LYS A 32 -4.79 19.49 -0.11
C LYS A 32 -6.28 19.52 -0.47
N GLN A 33 -6.96 18.37 -0.45
CA GLN A 33 -8.40 18.27 -0.65
C GLN A 33 -9.20 18.49 0.65
N GLY A 34 -8.55 18.93 1.73
CA GLY A 34 -9.18 19.16 3.05
C GLY A 34 -9.39 17.90 3.88
N LYS A 35 -8.91 16.73 3.42
CA LYS A 35 -8.97 15.47 4.16
C LYS A 35 -7.72 15.31 5.01
N ILE A 36 -7.73 15.93 6.18
CA ILE A 36 -6.63 15.83 7.14
C ILE A 36 -6.81 14.54 7.94
N LEU A 37 -5.85 13.62 7.80
CA LEU A 37 -5.82 12.37 8.54
C LEU A 37 -4.62 12.38 9.49
N PRO A 38 -4.81 12.13 10.80
CA PRO A 38 -3.70 11.88 11.71
C PRO A 38 -2.80 10.78 11.17
N LEU A 39 -1.48 10.93 11.31
CA LEU A 39 -0.51 10.00 10.74
C LEU A 39 -0.74 8.54 11.20
N LYS A 40 -1.09 8.37 12.48
CA LYS A 40 -1.49 7.09 13.06
C LYS A 40 -2.67 6.44 12.35
N GLU A 41 -3.73 7.21 12.09
CA GLU A 41 -4.92 6.74 11.37
C GLU A 41 -4.58 6.40 9.92
N PHE A 42 -3.79 7.26 9.28
CA PHE A 42 -3.32 7.02 7.91
C PHE A 42 -2.55 5.70 7.80
N TYR A 43 -1.57 5.45 8.68
CA TYR A 43 -0.83 4.19 8.71
C TYR A 43 -1.72 2.99 9.00
N GLN A 44 -2.70 3.10 9.92
CA GLN A 44 -3.65 2.03 10.19
C GLN A 44 -4.47 1.68 8.93
N ASN A 45 -4.90 2.68 8.16
CA ASN A 45 -5.60 2.50 6.90
C ASN A 45 -4.72 1.81 5.84
N GLN A 46 -3.45 2.21 5.70
CA GLN A 46 -2.50 1.55 4.79
C GLN A 46 -2.28 0.08 5.18
N ILE A 47 -2.12 -0.22 6.48
CA ILE A 47 -1.96 -1.58 6.99
C ILE A 47 -3.20 -2.43 6.64
N ASN A 48 -4.39 -1.89 6.85
CA ASN A 48 -5.64 -2.59 6.55
C ASN A 48 -5.76 -2.89 5.05
N LEU A 49 -5.43 -1.93 4.18
CA LEU A 49 -5.40 -2.11 2.73
C LEU A 49 -4.42 -3.22 2.30
N LEU A 50 -3.20 -3.21 2.85
CA LEU A 50 -2.19 -4.23 2.55
C LEU A 50 -2.63 -5.62 3.02
N LYS A 51 -3.32 -5.73 4.15
CA LYS A 51 -3.83 -7.02 4.66
C LYS A 51 -5.02 -7.54 3.86
N SER A 52 -5.94 -6.68 3.43
CA SER A 52 -7.15 -7.10 2.70
C SER A 52 -6.87 -7.42 1.23
N HIS A 53 -5.88 -6.77 0.63
CA HIS A 53 -5.50 -7.00 -0.75
C HIS A 53 -4.82 -8.37 -0.97
N LYS A 54 -5.03 -8.99 -2.12
CA LYS A 54 -4.25 -10.15 -2.61
C LYS A 54 -4.04 -10.02 -4.11
N TYR A 55 -2.84 -10.37 -4.58
CA TYR A 55 -2.59 -10.46 -6.02
C TYR A 55 -3.32 -11.68 -6.58
N PHE A 56 -3.97 -11.51 -7.73
CA PHE A 56 -4.80 -12.54 -8.36
C PHE A 56 -4.00 -13.47 -9.26
N THR A 57 -2.90 -12.96 -9.85
CA THR A 57 -2.04 -13.73 -10.74
C THR A 57 -0.76 -14.17 -10.06
N ASN A 58 -0.28 -15.35 -10.45
CA ASN A 58 0.98 -15.90 -9.95
C ASN A 58 2.17 -14.96 -10.27
N SER A 59 2.14 -14.31 -11.43
CA SER A 59 3.18 -13.38 -11.86
C SER A 59 3.24 -12.15 -10.94
N ALA A 60 2.09 -11.51 -10.68
CA ALA A 60 2.04 -10.37 -9.76
C ALA A 60 2.44 -10.77 -8.34
N ASN A 61 1.99 -11.94 -7.86
CA ASN A 61 2.39 -12.41 -6.52
C ASN A 61 3.90 -12.66 -6.41
N LYS A 62 4.53 -13.24 -7.45
CA LYS A 62 6.00 -13.44 -7.49
C LYS A 62 6.76 -12.11 -7.55
N LEU A 63 6.27 -11.14 -8.31
CA LEU A 63 6.91 -9.83 -8.47
C LEU A 63 6.78 -8.96 -7.22
N TYR A 64 5.59 -8.93 -6.61
CA TYR A 64 5.22 -7.91 -5.65
C TYR A 64 4.92 -8.44 -4.24
N GLY A 65 4.61 -9.73 -4.09
CA GLY A 65 4.17 -10.31 -2.80
C GLY A 65 5.20 -10.15 -1.68
N LYS A 66 6.45 -10.56 -1.93
CA LYS A 66 7.54 -10.45 -0.94
C LYS A 66 7.80 -9.00 -0.51
N GLN A 67 7.76 -8.06 -1.45
CA GLN A 67 7.99 -6.65 -1.14
C GLN A 67 6.78 -6.02 -0.44
N LYS A 68 5.56 -6.44 -0.78
CA LYS A 68 4.33 -6.05 -0.08
C LYS A 68 4.38 -6.43 1.41
N GLU A 69 4.86 -7.63 1.73
CA GLU A 69 5.07 -8.07 3.11
C GLU A 69 6.11 -7.22 3.86
N LYS A 70 7.21 -6.87 3.20
CA LYS A 70 8.22 -5.94 3.76
C LYS A 70 7.61 -4.57 4.05
N ASN A 71 6.87 -4.01 3.09
CA ASN A 71 6.17 -2.72 3.26
C ASN A 71 5.19 -2.77 4.44
N LEU A 72 4.46 -3.88 4.60
CA LEU A 72 3.53 -4.09 5.71
C LEU A 72 4.25 -4.13 7.07
N GLN A 73 5.41 -4.80 7.16
CA GLN A 73 6.18 -4.82 8.41
C GLN A 73 6.75 -3.45 8.75
N GLU A 74 7.32 -2.76 7.76
CA GLU A 74 7.83 -1.41 7.96
C GLU A 74 6.72 -0.42 8.39
N LEU A 75 5.51 -0.53 7.84
CA LEU A 75 4.35 0.26 8.31
C LEU A 75 4.01 -0.02 9.78
N LYS A 76 4.02 -1.29 10.21
CA LYS A 76 3.77 -1.64 11.61
C LYS A 76 4.86 -1.10 12.53
N GLU A 77 6.11 -1.11 12.09
CA GLU A 77 7.22 -0.53 12.85
C GLU A 77 7.10 0.99 12.96
N ARG A 78 6.75 1.67 11.86
CA ARG A 78 6.48 3.12 11.87
C ARG A 78 5.30 3.46 12.79
N LEU A 79 4.21 2.71 12.72
CA LEU A 79 3.04 2.91 13.58
C LEU A 79 3.34 2.75 15.08
N LYS A 80 4.29 1.88 15.45
CA LYS A 80 4.72 1.71 16.85
C LYS A 80 5.57 2.87 17.37
N LYS A 81 6.19 3.64 16.47
CA LYS A 81 7.06 4.78 16.80
C LYS A 81 6.29 6.10 16.86
N GLU A 82 5.05 6.11 16.37
CA GLU A 82 4.07 7.19 16.53
C GLU A 82 3.26 7.03 17.82
#